data_AF-A0A418T041-F1
#
_entry.id   AF-A0A418T041-F1
#
_cell.length_a   1.000
_cell.length_b   1.000
_cell.length_c   1.000
_cell.angle_alpha   90.00
_cell.angle_beta   90.00
_cell.angle_gamma   90.00
#
_symmetry.space_group_name_H-M   'P 1'
#
loop_
_entity.id
_entity.type
_entity.pdbx_description
1 polymer ?
#
loop_
_entity_poly.entity_id
_entity_poly.type
_entity_poly.pdbx_seq_one_letter_code
_entity_poly.pdbx_strand_id
1 'polypeptide(L)'
;MTGFANAGSGIVVRGIAEAVVSNRAWLSEIDGKIGDGDHGNNMAKGFARAAERIGDGDRLDAAFATVTDVLMGEIGGSMGPLYGMFFSDMADVVADEEVIDPALFARMLAAGCEGVMAIGEAKAGDKCLLDALVPAVAAAEETASEGFPVMLAAMRQAATEGRDSTKDMIARIGRASRLGERSRGVLDAGAASCCLILHALADGVEKRLT
;
A
#
# COMPACT_ATOMS: atom_id res chain seq x y z
N MET A 1 -19.87 18.52 -2.35
CA MET A 1 -18.41 18.39 -2.50
C MET A 1 -18.13 16.92 -2.74
N THR A 2 -17.42 16.57 -3.82
CA THR A 2 -17.12 15.17 -4.19
C THR A 2 -15.81 14.68 -3.60
N GLY A 3 -15.34 15.32 -2.52
CA GLY A 3 -14.07 15.05 -1.85
C GLY A 3 -14.20 15.05 -0.34
N PHE A 4 -13.17 14.58 0.35
CA PHE A 4 -13.12 14.48 1.80
C PHE A 4 -12.10 15.44 2.40
N ALA A 5 -12.33 15.88 3.64
CA ALA A 5 -11.40 16.79 4.30
C ALA A 5 -10.07 16.09 4.61
N ASN A 6 -8.96 16.76 4.34
CA ASN A 6 -7.64 16.27 4.75
C ASN A 6 -7.54 16.21 6.29
N ALA A 7 -8.02 17.25 6.96
CA ALA A 7 -8.13 17.28 8.42
C ALA A 7 -8.99 16.14 8.99
N GLY A 8 -8.51 15.52 10.06
CA GLY A 8 -9.17 14.39 10.72
C GLY A 8 -9.16 13.08 9.92
N SER A 9 -8.42 13.01 8.81
CA SER A 9 -8.30 11.80 7.97
C SER A 9 -7.11 10.92 8.32
N GLY A 10 -6.35 11.22 9.38
CA GLY A 10 -5.34 10.31 9.94
C GLY A 10 -5.91 8.95 10.37
N ILE A 11 -7.22 8.89 10.68
CA ILE A 11 -7.95 7.63 10.91
C ILE A 11 -7.82 6.62 9.76
N VAL A 12 -7.68 7.11 8.52
CA VAL A 12 -7.49 6.26 7.33
C VAL A 12 -6.20 5.45 7.46
N VAL A 13 -5.10 6.09 7.85
CA VAL A 13 -3.80 5.43 8.06
C VAL A 13 -3.85 4.43 9.21
N ARG A 14 -4.62 4.72 10.27
CA ARG A 14 -4.84 3.73 11.34
C ARG A 14 -5.64 2.51 10.88
N GLY A 15 -6.62 2.70 10.00
CA GLY A 15 -7.34 1.59 9.37
C GLY A 15 -6.43 0.71 8.52
N ILE A 16 -5.48 1.31 7.79
CA ILE A 16 -4.42 0.57 7.09
C ILE A 16 -3.58 -0.22 8.07
N ALA A 17 -3.14 0.41 9.17
CA ALA A 17 -2.33 -0.26 10.18
C ALA A 17 -3.07 -1.45 10.82
N GLU A 18 -4.35 -1.28 11.16
CA GLU A 18 -5.19 -2.35 11.70
C GLU A 18 -5.32 -3.52 10.71
N ALA A 19 -5.53 -3.25 9.43
CA ALA A 19 -5.61 -4.28 8.40
C ALA A 19 -4.29 -5.07 8.27
N VAL A 20 -3.15 -4.39 8.28
CA VAL A 20 -1.82 -5.04 8.23
C VAL A 20 -1.57 -5.88 9.49
N VAL A 21 -1.83 -5.32 10.67
CA VAL A 21 -1.62 -6.01 11.96
C VAL A 21 -2.51 -7.24 12.09
N SER A 22 -3.79 -7.13 11.70
CA SER A 22 -4.75 -8.24 11.76
C SER A 22 -4.38 -9.39 10.83
N ASN A 23 -3.67 -9.10 9.74
CA ASN A 23 -3.22 -10.08 8.75
C ASN A 23 -1.76 -10.52 8.93
N ARG A 24 -1.10 -10.15 10.04
CA ARG A 24 0.30 -10.48 10.36
C ARG A 24 0.65 -11.94 10.11
N ALA A 25 -0.12 -12.86 10.68
CA ALA A 25 0.20 -14.29 10.63
C ALA A 25 0.12 -14.83 9.20
N TRP A 26 -0.91 -14.43 8.46
CA TRP A 26 -1.11 -14.83 7.06
C TRP A 26 -0.01 -14.31 6.15
N LEU A 27 0.38 -13.04 6.32
CA LEU A 27 1.48 -12.43 5.57
C LEU A 27 2.82 -13.15 5.79
N SER A 28 3.13 -13.51 7.04
CA SER A 28 4.32 -14.32 7.37
C SER A 28 4.21 -15.77 6.87
N GLU A 29 3.02 -16.35 6.83
CA GLU A 29 2.81 -17.70 6.27
C GLU A 29 3.09 -17.74 4.76
N ILE A 30 2.59 -16.75 4.00
CA ILE A 30 2.86 -16.63 2.57
C ILE A 30 4.36 -16.45 2.33
N ASP A 31 4.97 -15.50 3.03
CA ASP A 31 6.40 -15.22 2.90
C ASP A 31 7.24 -16.45 3.29
N GLY A 32 6.86 -17.22 4.31
CA GLY A 32 7.59 -18.42 4.72
C GLY A 32 7.64 -19.54 3.66
N LYS A 33 6.71 -19.54 2.69
CA LYS A 33 6.69 -20.54 1.60
C LYS A 33 7.76 -20.26 0.55
N ILE A 34 8.10 -18.99 0.30
CA ILE A 34 9.02 -18.58 -0.77
C ILE A 34 10.08 -17.53 -0.35
N GLY A 35 10.20 -17.26 0.94
CA GLY A 35 11.06 -16.25 1.56
C GLY A 35 11.58 -16.74 2.91
N ASP A 36 11.58 -15.89 3.93
CA ASP A 36 12.03 -16.23 5.30
C ASP A 36 10.94 -16.14 6.37
N GLY A 37 9.72 -15.72 5.99
CA GLY A 37 8.56 -15.71 6.87
C GLY A 37 8.52 -14.53 7.83
N ASP A 38 9.32 -13.48 7.60
CA ASP A 38 9.40 -12.31 8.47
C ASP A 38 8.52 -11.15 8.01
N HIS A 39 7.99 -11.19 6.79
CA HIS A 39 7.24 -10.09 6.16
C HIS A 39 6.10 -9.57 7.05
N GLY A 40 5.20 -10.44 7.49
CA GLY A 40 4.07 -10.06 8.34
C GLY A 40 4.50 -9.49 9.69
N ASN A 41 5.54 -10.05 10.31
CA ASN A 41 6.09 -9.56 11.58
C ASN A 41 6.69 -8.16 11.43
N ASN A 42 7.49 -7.92 10.39
CA ASN A 42 8.11 -6.63 10.11
C ASN A 42 7.06 -5.56 9.82
N MET A 43 6.10 -5.88 8.95
CA MET A 43 5.00 -4.98 8.60
C MET A 43 4.15 -4.65 9.83
N ALA A 44 3.68 -5.64 10.58
CA ALA A 44 2.85 -5.41 11.77
C ALA A 44 3.58 -4.57 12.83
N LYS A 45 4.89 -4.79 13.04
CA LYS A 45 5.69 -3.98 13.96
C LYS A 45 5.70 -2.50 13.56
N GLY A 46 5.95 -2.21 12.28
CA GLY A 46 6.01 -0.85 11.77
C GLY A 46 4.67 -0.14 11.85
N PHE A 47 3.64 -0.76 11.29
CA PHE A 47 2.30 -0.17 11.24
C PHE A 47 1.68 0.00 12.63
N ALA A 48 1.88 -0.93 13.56
CA ALA A 48 1.41 -0.76 14.95
C ALA A 48 2.05 0.45 15.62
N ARG A 49 3.37 0.62 15.48
CA ARG A 49 4.10 1.77 16.05
C ARG A 49 3.69 3.09 15.42
N ALA A 50 3.44 3.12 14.12
CA ALA A 50 2.91 4.31 13.45
C ALA A 50 1.52 4.66 13.97
N ALA A 51 0.62 3.68 14.10
CA ALA A 51 -0.73 3.89 14.60
C ALA A 51 -0.76 4.47 16.02
N GLU A 52 0.17 4.08 16.90
CA GLU A 52 0.32 4.65 18.25
C GLU A 52 0.69 6.14 18.24
N ARG A 53 1.25 6.65 17.14
CA ARG A 53 1.70 8.05 16.99
C ARG A 53 0.70 8.93 16.23
N ILE A 54 -0.37 8.34 15.67
CA ILE A 54 -1.37 9.05 14.87
C ILE A 54 -2.62 9.32 15.72
N GLY A 55 -2.89 10.59 15.95
CA GLY A 55 -4.06 11.08 16.69
C GLY A 55 -5.38 11.02 15.91
N ASP A 56 -6.51 11.03 16.62
CA ASP A 56 -7.87 11.01 16.04
C ASP A 56 -8.18 12.22 15.14
N GLY A 57 -7.47 13.34 15.33
CA GLY A 57 -7.68 14.59 14.60
C GLY A 57 -6.63 14.90 13.53
N ASP A 58 -5.63 14.03 13.39
CA ASP A 58 -4.50 14.31 12.51
C ASP A 58 -4.94 14.42 11.05
N ARG A 59 -4.23 15.27 10.30
CA ARG A 59 -4.39 15.35 8.85
C ARG A 59 -3.86 14.08 8.20
N LEU A 60 -4.33 13.78 6.99
CA LEU A 60 -3.88 12.62 6.23
C LEU A 60 -2.39 12.72 5.89
N ASP A 61 -1.93 13.89 5.44
CA ASP A 61 -0.51 14.15 5.13
C ASP A 61 0.39 13.91 6.34
N ALA A 62 0.05 14.47 7.50
CA ALA A 62 0.80 14.27 8.74
C ALA A 62 0.82 12.80 9.19
N ALA A 63 -0.29 12.08 9.02
CA ALA A 63 -0.36 10.65 9.32
C ALA A 63 0.48 9.81 8.35
N PHE A 64 0.52 10.18 7.06
CA PHE A 64 1.40 9.58 6.07
C PHE A 64 2.87 9.84 6.41
N ALA A 65 3.26 11.07 6.74
CA ALA A 65 4.61 11.40 7.18
C ALA A 65 5.02 10.58 8.42
N THR A 66 4.10 10.39 9.38
CA THR A 66 4.34 9.58 10.58
C THR A 66 4.62 8.11 10.24
N VAL A 67 3.84 7.50 9.35
CA VAL A 67 4.09 6.11 8.94
C VAL A 67 5.37 6.01 8.09
N THR A 68 5.68 7.01 7.26
CA THR A 68 6.95 7.11 6.53
C THR A 68 8.14 7.02 7.48
N ASP A 69 8.19 7.89 8.48
CA ASP A 69 9.30 7.95 9.44
C ASP A 69 9.50 6.62 10.17
N VAL A 70 8.40 6.00 10.61
CA VAL A 70 8.44 4.71 11.31
C VAL A 70 8.92 3.59 10.39
N LEU A 71 8.39 3.50 9.17
CA LEU A 71 8.75 2.41 8.26
C LEU A 71 10.19 2.54 7.75
N MET A 72 10.67 3.76 7.51
CA MET A 72 12.08 3.98 7.12
C MET A 72 13.06 3.77 8.28
N GLY A 73 12.68 4.18 9.50
CA GLY A 73 13.59 4.19 10.64
C GLY A 73 13.60 2.92 11.50
N GLU A 74 12.49 2.15 11.52
CA GLU A 74 12.26 1.20 12.62
C GLU A 74 11.92 -0.24 12.20
N ILE A 75 11.75 -0.50 10.91
CA ILE A 75 11.57 -1.87 10.38
C ILE A 75 12.71 -2.27 9.45
N GLY A 76 13.04 -3.56 9.47
CA GLY A 76 14.05 -4.13 8.59
C GLY A 76 13.47 -4.65 7.28
N GLY A 77 14.34 -5.07 6.37
CA GLY A 77 13.96 -5.64 5.08
C GLY A 77 13.64 -4.60 4.02
N SER A 78 13.28 -5.06 2.83
CA SER A 78 13.01 -4.19 1.67
C SER A 78 11.74 -3.35 1.84
N MET A 79 10.76 -3.83 2.64
CA MET A 79 9.47 -3.16 2.78
C MET A 79 9.53 -1.82 3.52
N GLY A 80 10.49 -1.62 4.43
CA GLY A 80 10.66 -0.36 5.15
C GLY A 80 10.87 0.82 4.21
N PRO A 81 11.94 0.82 3.40
CA PRO A 81 12.15 1.85 2.39
C PRO A 81 11.02 1.93 1.36
N LEU A 82 10.52 0.79 0.85
CA LEU A 82 9.50 0.77 -0.21
C LEU A 82 8.19 1.43 0.23
N TYR A 83 7.62 1.01 1.36
CA TYR A 83 6.40 1.64 1.86
C TYR A 83 6.66 3.01 2.49
N GLY A 84 7.85 3.23 3.08
CA GLY A 84 8.24 4.56 3.53
C GLY A 84 8.15 5.59 2.40
N MET A 85 8.74 5.28 1.24
CA MET A 85 8.67 6.17 0.08
C MET A 85 7.26 6.28 -0.50
N PHE A 86 6.51 5.16 -0.54
CA PHE A 86 5.10 5.17 -0.93
C PHE A 86 4.28 6.20 -0.14
N PHE A 87 4.37 6.18 1.19
CA PHE A 87 3.64 7.12 2.04
C PHE A 87 4.24 8.53 2.01
N SER A 88 5.56 8.66 1.85
CA SER A 88 6.23 9.97 1.74
C SER A 88 5.68 10.77 0.55
N ASP A 89 5.69 10.16 -0.63
CA ASP A 89 5.30 10.86 -1.85
C ASP A 89 3.79 11.12 -1.88
N MET A 90 2.98 10.24 -1.27
CA MET A 90 1.57 10.54 -1.05
C MET A 90 1.36 11.73 -0.10
N ALA A 91 2.13 11.82 0.98
CA ALA A 91 2.04 12.93 1.93
C ALA A 91 2.34 14.27 1.24
N ASP A 92 3.40 14.32 0.43
CA ASP A 92 3.83 15.54 -0.27
C ASP A 92 2.75 16.07 -1.22
N VAL A 93 2.01 15.18 -1.90
CA VAL A 93 0.93 15.58 -2.81
C VAL A 93 -0.24 16.24 -2.08
N VAL A 94 -0.53 15.85 -0.83
CA VAL A 94 -1.71 16.34 -0.10
C VAL A 94 -1.39 17.32 1.04
N ALA A 95 -0.11 17.63 1.30
CA ALA A 95 0.33 18.43 2.46
C ALA A 95 -0.44 19.75 2.65
N ASP A 96 -0.56 20.55 1.59
CA ASP A 96 -1.19 21.88 1.63
C ASP A 96 -2.66 21.87 1.17
N GLU A 97 -3.25 20.69 0.99
CA GLU A 97 -4.59 20.53 0.45
C GLU A 97 -5.60 20.38 1.59
N GLU A 98 -6.68 21.18 1.56
CA GLU A 98 -7.73 21.10 2.57
C GLU A 98 -8.77 20.02 2.26
N VAL A 99 -9.01 19.78 0.97
CA VAL A 99 -10.00 18.81 0.48
C VAL A 99 -9.32 17.92 -0.56
N ILE A 100 -9.47 16.61 -0.39
CA ILE A 100 -8.98 15.60 -1.33
C ILE A 100 -10.15 15.15 -2.19
N ASP A 101 -10.14 15.59 -3.45
CA ASP A 101 -11.08 15.14 -4.49
C ASP A 101 -10.54 13.90 -5.24
N PRO A 102 -11.32 13.27 -6.13
CA PRO A 102 -10.88 12.06 -6.83
C PRO A 102 -9.62 12.28 -7.69
N ALA A 103 -9.48 13.44 -8.32
CA ALA A 103 -8.34 13.73 -9.19
C ALA A 103 -7.05 13.92 -8.36
N LEU A 104 -7.13 14.62 -7.24
CA LEU A 104 -6.03 14.75 -6.29
C LEU A 104 -5.68 13.40 -5.65
N PHE A 105 -6.67 12.57 -5.32
CA PHE A 105 -6.43 11.22 -4.79
C PHE A 105 -5.73 10.30 -5.80
N ALA A 106 -6.10 10.35 -7.07
CA ALA A 106 -5.42 9.60 -8.12
C ALA A 106 -3.95 10.07 -8.29
N ARG A 107 -3.71 11.39 -8.31
CA ARG A 107 -2.34 11.95 -8.33
C ARG A 107 -1.51 11.54 -7.11
N MET A 108 -2.13 11.48 -5.93
CA MET A 108 -1.51 11.04 -4.69
C MET A 108 -1.04 9.58 -4.82
N LEU A 109 -1.92 8.68 -5.28
CA LEU A 109 -1.56 7.28 -5.54
C LEU A 109 -0.45 7.13 -6.58
N ALA A 110 -0.50 7.91 -7.66
CA ALA A 110 0.52 7.91 -8.71
C ALA A 110 1.89 8.29 -8.16
N ALA A 111 1.98 9.37 -7.39
CA ALA A 111 3.23 9.79 -6.74
C ALA A 111 3.77 8.70 -5.81
N GLY A 112 2.92 8.10 -4.97
CA GLY A 112 3.34 6.97 -4.14
C GLY A 112 3.90 5.79 -4.97
N CYS A 113 3.24 5.43 -6.08
CA CYS A 113 3.71 4.38 -6.97
C CYS A 113 5.06 4.70 -7.62
N GLU A 114 5.22 5.94 -8.11
CA GLU A 114 6.49 6.44 -8.66
C GLU A 114 7.62 6.36 -7.62
N GLY A 115 7.35 6.76 -6.38
CA GLY A 115 8.30 6.66 -5.27
C GLY A 115 8.77 5.23 -5.00
N VAL A 116 7.85 4.26 -5.00
CA VAL A 116 8.22 2.84 -4.87
C VAL A 116 9.10 2.39 -6.04
N MET A 117 8.73 2.77 -7.26
CA MET A 117 9.49 2.43 -8.47
C MET A 117 10.86 3.12 -8.53
N ALA A 118 11.05 4.24 -7.84
CA ALA A 118 12.32 4.94 -7.79
C ALA A 118 13.38 4.26 -6.89
N ILE A 119 12.96 3.40 -5.95
CA ILE A 119 13.89 2.71 -5.03
C ILE A 119 14.72 1.62 -5.73
N GLY A 120 14.22 1.04 -6.82
CA GLY A 120 14.93 -0.04 -7.50
C GLY A 120 14.39 -0.33 -8.90
N GLU A 121 14.93 -1.37 -9.54
CA GLU A 121 14.62 -1.68 -10.95
C GLU A 121 13.43 -2.64 -11.13
N ALA A 122 12.67 -2.88 -10.05
CA ALA A 122 11.53 -3.78 -10.07
C ALA A 122 10.40 -3.23 -10.95
N LYS A 123 9.65 -4.12 -11.59
CA LYS A 123 8.45 -3.77 -12.34
C LYS A 123 7.34 -4.79 -12.14
N ALA A 124 6.12 -4.42 -12.53
CA ALA A 124 5.04 -5.39 -12.68
C ALA A 124 5.49 -6.54 -13.62
N GLY A 125 5.21 -7.77 -13.22
CA GLY A 125 5.68 -9.02 -13.81
C GLY A 125 6.90 -9.63 -13.12
N ASP A 126 7.53 -8.95 -12.16
CA ASP A 126 8.69 -9.49 -11.43
C ASP A 126 8.33 -10.33 -10.19
N LYS A 127 7.02 -10.45 -9.88
CA LYS A 127 6.46 -11.09 -8.68
C LYS A 127 6.87 -10.34 -7.42
N CYS A 128 6.31 -9.15 -7.27
CA CYS A 128 6.53 -8.24 -6.14
C CYS A 128 5.32 -7.34 -5.91
N LEU A 129 5.44 -6.40 -4.97
CA LEU A 129 4.35 -5.49 -4.61
C LEU A 129 3.82 -4.65 -5.79
N LEU A 130 4.64 -4.39 -6.82
CA LEU A 130 4.26 -3.62 -8.01
C LEU A 130 3.24 -4.35 -8.88
N ASP A 131 3.14 -5.68 -8.77
CA ASP A 131 2.10 -6.46 -9.45
C ASP A 131 0.69 -6.11 -8.97
N ALA A 132 0.55 -5.66 -7.71
CA ALA A 132 -0.71 -5.14 -7.19
C ALA A 132 -0.81 -3.61 -7.34
N LEU A 133 0.29 -2.89 -7.08
CA LEU A 133 0.26 -1.42 -7.00
C LEU A 133 0.03 -0.77 -8.37
N VAL A 134 0.82 -1.13 -9.37
CA VAL A 134 0.79 -0.48 -10.70
C VAL A 134 -0.59 -0.59 -11.36
N PRO A 135 -1.23 -1.78 -11.46
CA PRO A 135 -2.55 -1.85 -12.07
C PRO A 135 -3.63 -1.15 -11.22
N ALA A 136 -3.49 -1.14 -9.90
CA ALA A 136 -4.45 -0.45 -9.02
C ALA A 136 -4.42 1.07 -9.20
N VAL A 137 -3.21 1.66 -9.30
CA VAL A 137 -3.04 3.09 -9.58
C VAL A 137 -3.57 3.44 -10.95
N ALA A 138 -3.23 2.67 -11.99
CA ALA A 138 -3.74 2.90 -13.34
C ALA A 138 -5.28 2.87 -13.40
N ALA A 139 -5.90 1.88 -12.74
CA ALA A 139 -7.36 1.80 -12.65
C ALA A 139 -7.97 3.01 -11.93
N ALA A 140 -7.33 3.51 -10.87
CA ALA A 140 -7.78 4.70 -10.16
C ALA A 140 -7.68 5.96 -11.04
N GLU A 141 -6.59 6.13 -11.79
CA GLU A 141 -6.41 7.26 -12.72
C GLU A 141 -7.45 7.26 -13.85
N GLU A 142 -7.68 6.10 -14.48
CA GLU A 142 -8.65 5.93 -15.57
C GLU A 142 -10.08 6.28 -15.15
N THR A 143 -10.44 5.97 -13.91
CA THR A 143 -11.81 6.11 -13.38
C THR A 143 -11.99 7.32 -12.45
N ALA A 144 -10.96 8.15 -12.25
CA ALA A 144 -11.01 9.31 -11.36
C ALA A 144 -12.15 10.29 -11.72
N SER A 145 -12.41 10.47 -13.02
CA SER A 145 -13.48 11.34 -13.52
C SER A 145 -14.90 10.85 -13.21
N GLU A 146 -15.04 9.57 -12.84
CA GLU A 146 -16.31 8.93 -12.48
C GLU A 146 -16.63 9.05 -10.97
N GLY A 147 -15.68 9.58 -10.19
CA GLY A 147 -15.82 9.83 -8.75
C GLY A 147 -15.40 8.65 -7.86
N PHE A 148 -15.30 8.91 -6.55
CA PHE A 148 -14.76 7.95 -5.57
C PHE A 148 -15.41 6.56 -5.60
N PRO A 149 -16.74 6.39 -5.64
CA PRO A 149 -17.32 5.04 -5.59
C PRO A 149 -16.84 4.13 -6.72
N VAL A 150 -16.77 4.65 -7.95
CA VAL A 150 -16.28 3.89 -9.11
C VAL A 150 -14.77 3.69 -9.01
N MET A 151 -14.04 4.75 -8.71
CA MET A 151 -12.58 4.74 -8.62
C MET A 151 -12.04 3.76 -7.58
N LEU A 152 -12.61 3.77 -6.37
CA LEU A 152 -12.17 2.89 -5.28
C LEU A 152 -12.51 1.43 -5.58
N ALA A 153 -13.67 1.16 -6.20
CA ALA A 153 -14.01 -0.20 -6.63
C ALA A 153 -13.04 -0.73 -7.70
N ALA A 154 -12.72 0.08 -8.71
CA ALA A 154 -11.77 -0.28 -9.76
C ALA A 154 -10.36 -0.53 -9.21
N MET A 155 -9.87 0.37 -8.34
CA MET A 155 -8.58 0.22 -7.66
C MET A 155 -8.49 -1.09 -6.87
N ARG A 156 -9.52 -1.41 -6.07
CA ARG A 156 -9.56 -2.66 -5.28
C ARG A 156 -9.54 -3.90 -6.16
N GLN A 157 -10.32 -3.90 -7.23
CA GLN A 157 -10.38 -5.01 -8.16
C GLN A 157 -9.01 -5.25 -8.79
N ALA A 158 -8.41 -4.20 -9.35
CA ALA A 158 -7.09 -4.28 -9.97
C ALA A 158 -5.98 -4.68 -8.98
N ALA A 159 -6.00 -4.19 -7.73
CA ALA A 159 -5.07 -4.64 -6.69
C ALA A 159 -5.22 -6.13 -6.36
N THR A 160 -6.45 -6.62 -6.34
CA THR A 160 -6.78 -8.03 -6.05
C THR A 160 -6.31 -8.94 -7.17
N GLU A 161 -6.66 -8.59 -8.42
CA GLU A 161 -6.24 -9.32 -9.61
C GLU A 161 -4.71 -9.31 -9.77
N GLY A 162 -4.09 -8.15 -9.53
CA GLY A 162 -2.65 -7.99 -9.52
C GLY A 162 -1.95 -8.90 -8.50
N ARG A 163 -2.42 -8.89 -7.24
CA ARG A 163 -1.95 -9.83 -6.21
C ARG A 163 -2.11 -11.28 -6.66
N ASP A 164 -3.29 -11.66 -7.14
CA ASP A 164 -3.60 -13.06 -7.46
C ASP A 164 -2.79 -13.59 -8.64
N SER A 165 -2.49 -12.73 -9.61
CA SER A 165 -1.62 -13.04 -10.75
C SER A 165 -0.23 -13.50 -10.31
N THR A 166 0.27 -13.03 -9.17
CA THR A 166 1.60 -13.41 -8.66
C THR A 166 1.72 -14.90 -8.37
N LYS A 167 0.61 -15.60 -8.17
CA LYS A 167 0.61 -17.05 -7.92
C LYS A 167 1.18 -17.84 -9.08
N ASP A 168 0.96 -17.41 -10.31
CA ASP A 168 1.41 -18.13 -11.51
C ASP A 168 2.77 -17.65 -12.02
N MET A 169 3.34 -16.61 -11.40
CA MET A 169 4.64 -16.04 -11.77
C MET A 169 5.82 -16.80 -11.18
N ILE A 170 6.96 -16.71 -11.87
CA ILE A 170 8.27 -17.06 -11.31
C ILE A 170 8.90 -15.78 -10.76
N ALA A 171 9.38 -15.79 -9.52
CA ALA A 171 10.04 -14.65 -8.92
C ALA A 171 11.33 -14.27 -9.66
N ARG A 172 11.45 -12.99 -9.99
CA ARG A 172 12.65 -12.43 -10.66
C ARG A 172 13.53 -11.64 -9.71
N ILE A 173 12.94 -11.13 -8.62
CA ILE A 173 13.61 -10.31 -7.62
C ILE A 173 13.39 -10.85 -6.20
N GLY A 174 14.05 -10.21 -5.23
CA GLY A 174 13.89 -10.52 -3.81
C GLY A 174 14.41 -11.90 -3.42
N ARG A 175 13.97 -12.39 -2.26
CA ARG A 175 14.41 -13.70 -1.73
C ARG A 175 13.79 -14.87 -2.51
N ALA A 176 12.57 -14.68 -3.02
CA ALA A 176 11.83 -15.69 -3.78
C ALA A 176 12.51 -16.07 -5.10
N SER A 177 13.25 -15.15 -5.75
CA SER A 177 13.96 -15.46 -7.01
C SER A 177 15.01 -16.56 -6.87
N ARG A 178 15.55 -16.77 -5.67
CA ARG A 178 16.51 -17.85 -5.36
C ARG A 178 15.93 -19.25 -5.54
N LEU A 179 14.59 -19.37 -5.56
CA LEU A 179 13.87 -20.63 -5.70
C LEU A 179 13.55 -20.97 -7.17
N GLY A 180 13.70 -20.03 -8.11
CA GLY A 180 13.34 -20.23 -9.51
C GLY A 180 11.89 -20.71 -9.64
N GLU A 181 11.66 -21.75 -10.45
CA GLU A 181 10.32 -22.33 -10.67
C GLU A 181 9.58 -22.75 -9.40
N ARG A 182 10.29 -23.07 -8.31
CA ARG A 182 9.67 -23.41 -7.02
C ARG A 182 8.95 -22.23 -6.36
N SER A 183 9.15 -21.00 -6.84
CA SER A 183 8.40 -19.82 -6.39
C SER A 183 6.98 -19.75 -6.97
N ARG A 184 6.69 -20.48 -8.06
CA ARG A 184 5.35 -20.57 -8.66
C ARG A 184 4.41 -21.37 -7.76
N GLY A 185 3.13 -20.98 -7.76
CA GLY A 185 2.05 -21.60 -7.00
C GLY A 185 1.78 -20.93 -5.64
N VAL A 186 2.58 -19.93 -5.27
CA VAL A 186 2.50 -19.19 -4.00
C VAL A 186 2.30 -17.71 -4.30
N LEU A 187 1.46 -16.99 -3.55
CA LEU A 187 1.35 -15.53 -3.69
C LEU A 187 2.66 -14.83 -3.32
N ASP A 188 2.91 -13.65 -3.89
CA ASP A 188 3.95 -12.77 -3.35
C ASP A 188 3.44 -12.05 -2.08
N ALA A 189 4.26 -12.02 -1.03
CA ALA A 189 3.89 -11.40 0.24
C ALA A 189 3.79 -9.86 0.14
N GLY A 190 4.64 -9.23 -0.67
CA GLY A 190 4.59 -7.78 -0.94
C GLY A 190 3.33 -7.38 -1.71
N ALA A 191 2.96 -8.15 -2.73
CA ALA A 191 1.70 -7.95 -3.46
C ALA A 191 0.49 -8.17 -2.55
N ALA A 192 0.53 -9.17 -1.67
CA ALA A 192 -0.51 -9.44 -0.70
C ALA A 192 -0.69 -8.27 0.29
N SER A 193 0.40 -7.75 0.87
CA SER A 193 0.31 -6.59 1.76
C SER A 193 -0.11 -5.32 1.02
N CYS A 194 0.35 -5.11 -0.22
CA CYS A 194 -0.05 -3.95 -1.02
C CYS A 194 -1.56 -3.98 -1.29
N CYS A 195 -2.10 -5.12 -1.69
CA CYS A 195 -3.54 -5.31 -1.86
C CYS A 195 -4.31 -4.99 -0.57
N LEU A 196 -3.85 -5.47 0.60
CA LEU A 196 -4.49 -5.15 1.89
C LEU A 196 -4.46 -3.65 2.18
N ILE A 197 -3.33 -2.99 1.96
CA ILE A 197 -3.14 -1.55 2.21
C ILE A 197 -4.08 -0.73 1.32
N LEU A 198 -4.17 -1.06 0.02
CA LEU A 198 -5.03 -0.33 -0.93
C LEU A 198 -6.52 -0.52 -0.62
N HIS A 199 -6.93 -1.73 -0.19
CA HIS A 199 -8.31 -1.95 0.27
C HIS A 199 -8.60 -1.15 1.56
N ALA A 200 -7.71 -1.19 2.55
CA ALA A 200 -7.91 -0.46 3.79
C ALA A 200 -7.90 1.08 3.58
N LEU A 201 -7.07 1.57 2.66
CA LEU A 201 -7.07 2.97 2.22
C LEU A 201 -8.44 3.34 1.64
N ALA A 202 -8.96 2.54 0.71
CA ALA A 202 -10.28 2.76 0.13
C ALA A 202 -11.41 2.70 1.18
N ASP A 203 -11.38 1.75 2.12
CA ASP A 203 -12.37 1.65 3.21
C ASP A 203 -12.35 2.91 4.09
N GLY A 204 -11.15 3.42 4.38
CA GLY A 204 -10.97 4.65 5.12
C GLY A 204 -11.55 5.85 4.38
N VAL A 205 -11.24 5.99 3.08
CA VAL A 205 -11.75 7.08 2.24
C VAL A 205 -13.28 7.04 2.15
N GLU A 206 -13.88 5.88 1.92
CA GLU A 206 -15.35 5.72 1.88
C GLU A 206 -16.02 6.24 3.16
N LYS A 207 -15.45 5.93 4.33
CA LYS A 207 -15.94 6.44 5.64
C LYS A 207 -15.77 7.95 5.81
N ARG A 208 -14.89 8.60 5.05
CA ARG A 208 -14.71 10.07 5.08
C ARG A 208 -15.62 10.80 4.10
N LEU A 209 -16.23 10.07 3.15
CA LEU A 209 -17.19 10.61 2.19
C LEU A 209 -18.63 10.62 2.73
N THR A 210 -18.91 9.86 3.78
CA THR A 210 -20.20 9.83 4.50
C THR A 210 -20.29 10.92 5.56
#